data_AF-A0AA88Y2D8-F1
#
_entry.id   AF-A0AA88Y2D8-F1
#
_cell.length_a   1.000
_cell.length_b   1.000
_cell.length_c   1.000
_cell.angle_alpha   90.00
_cell.angle_beta   90.00
_cell.angle_gamma   90.00
#
_symmetry.space_group_name_H-M   'P 1'
#
loop_
_entity.id
_entity.type
_entity.pdbx_description
1 polymer ?
#
loop_
_entity_poly.entity_id
_entity_poly.type
_entity_poly.pdbx_seq_one_letter_code
_entity_poly.pdbx_strand_id
1 'polypeptide(L)'
;YIIQVQFFFKLGWRHGQGPGCTQSTLGQLVTGMNTTYWNCENGCGSRLQLSNVNYICTGASVAEDFEQGERSFTYTFSGPGPFTVSFTGGDWISLSDGKGGNWNISTVVNLAPRSDTGRPNNSPQSVSKPAYIMQYNCFETLQIPVIDLDGDHIRCRWANKDECGGICNGVPSGILDPVSIISENRSAI
;
A
#
# COMPACT_ATOMS: atom_id res chain seq x y z
N TYR A 1 27.25 11.53 -3.14
CA TYR A 1 26.30 10.48 -3.56
C TYR A 1 24.92 11.08 -3.42
N ILE A 2 24.28 11.46 -4.52
CA ILE A 2 22.95 12.07 -4.52
C ILE A 2 22.13 11.26 -5.50
N ILE A 3 21.20 10.47 -4.99
CA ILE A 3 20.32 9.64 -5.81
C ILE A 3 18.89 10.10 -5.52
N GLN A 4 18.22 10.52 -6.57
CA GLN A 4 16.79 10.82 -6.54
C GLN A 4 16.02 9.51 -6.67
N VAL A 5 15.05 9.31 -5.78
CA VAL A 5 14.18 8.13 -5.75
C VAL A 5 12.79 8.56 -6.16
N GLN A 6 12.17 7.81 -7.07
CA GLN A 6 10.77 7.97 -7.45
C GLN A 6 9.92 6.96 -6.68
N PHE A 7 8.93 7.48 -5.96
CA PHE A 7 7.95 6.69 -5.24
C PHE A 7 6.65 6.69 -6.03
N PHE A 8 6.04 5.52 -6.18
CA PHE A 8 4.70 5.33 -6.72
C PHE A 8 3.81 4.81 -5.61
N PHE A 9 2.61 5.37 -5.48
CA PHE A 9 1.64 4.89 -4.51
C PHE A 9 0.24 4.88 -5.09
N LYS A 10 -0.56 3.93 -4.59
CA LYS A 10 -1.99 3.81 -4.82
C LYS A 10 -2.67 3.65 -3.47
N LEU A 11 -3.70 4.45 -3.21
CA LEU A 11 -4.43 4.44 -1.95
C LEU A 11 -5.92 4.33 -2.24
N GLY A 12 -6.59 3.48 -1.47
CA GLY A 12 -8.05 3.42 -1.40
C GLY A 12 -8.53 4.03 -0.08
N TRP A 13 -9.68 4.67 -0.14
CA TRP A 13 -10.42 5.15 1.03
C TRP A 13 -11.89 4.77 0.91
N ARG A 14 -12.60 4.79 2.03
CA ARG A 14 -14.05 4.75 2.02
C ARG A 14 -14.53 6.03 1.34
N HIS A 15 -15.60 5.95 0.56
CA HIS A 15 -16.05 7.10 -0.22
C HIS A 15 -16.25 8.35 0.66
N GLY A 16 -15.50 9.42 0.36
CA GLY A 16 -15.57 10.70 1.08
C GLY A 16 -14.75 10.75 2.38
N GLN A 17 -13.95 9.72 2.68
CA GLN A 17 -13.00 9.69 3.80
C GLN A 17 -11.55 9.91 3.35
N GLY A 18 -11.31 9.96 2.04
CA GLY A 18 -10.01 10.15 1.41
C GLY A 18 -9.76 11.60 0.95
N PRO A 19 -8.83 11.78 0.00
CA PRO A 19 -8.60 13.04 -0.69
C PRO A 19 -9.80 13.64 -1.46
N GLY A 20 -10.92 12.93 -1.64
CA GLY A 20 -12.16 13.47 -2.22
C GLY A 20 -12.40 13.09 -3.68
N CYS A 21 -12.05 11.86 -4.05
CA CYS A 21 -12.30 11.31 -5.37
C CYS A 21 -13.76 10.90 -5.55
N THR A 22 -14.35 11.33 -6.67
CA THR A 22 -15.73 11.11 -7.09
C THR A 22 -15.74 10.83 -8.59
N GLN A 23 -16.88 10.42 -9.14
CA GLN A 23 -17.02 10.23 -10.59
C GLN A 23 -16.73 11.52 -11.39
N SER A 24 -16.99 12.70 -10.84
CA SER A 24 -16.73 13.98 -11.52
C SER A 24 -15.28 14.43 -11.46
N THR A 25 -14.46 13.84 -10.57
CA THR A 25 -13.05 14.19 -10.39
C THR A 25 -12.10 13.14 -10.98
N LEU A 26 -12.60 12.14 -11.71
CA LEU A 26 -11.77 11.15 -12.39
C LEU A 26 -10.71 11.81 -13.28
N GLY A 27 -9.47 11.35 -13.15
CA GLY A 27 -8.30 11.91 -13.84
C GLY A 27 -7.79 13.24 -13.26
N GLN A 28 -8.38 13.76 -12.18
CA GLN A 28 -7.98 15.02 -11.55
C GLN A 28 -7.26 14.79 -10.23
N LEU A 29 -6.39 15.72 -9.86
CA LEU A 29 -5.78 15.76 -8.52
C LEU A 29 -6.82 16.18 -7.49
N VAL A 30 -7.04 15.32 -6.50
CA VAL A 30 -7.94 15.58 -5.36
C VAL A 30 -7.11 15.84 -4.11
N THR A 31 -7.47 16.85 -3.32
CA THR A 31 -6.58 17.46 -2.30
C THR A 31 -7.15 17.50 -0.87
N GLY A 32 -8.09 16.62 -0.54
CA GLY A 32 -8.74 16.57 0.78
C GLY A 32 -7.81 16.23 1.95
N MET A 33 -6.59 15.75 1.71
CA MET A 33 -5.65 15.28 2.74
C MET A 33 -4.35 16.10 2.81
N ASN A 34 -4.47 17.43 2.87
CA ASN A 34 -3.32 18.33 2.82
C ASN A 34 -2.39 18.28 4.05
N THR A 35 -2.84 17.74 5.17
CA THR A 35 -2.06 17.63 6.42
C THR A 35 -1.56 16.20 6.68
N THR A 36 -1.72 15.31 5.70
CA THR A 36 -1.37 13.89 5.82
C THR A 36 -0.28 13.55 4.80
N TYR A 37 0.80 12.92 5.26
CA TYR A 37 2.03 12.78 4.50
C TYR A 37 2.60 11.37 4.54
N TRP A 38 3.29 11.00 3.46
CA TRP A 38 4.38 10.04 3.49
C TRP A 38 5.53 10.62 4.28
N ASN A 39 6.04 9.87 5.25
CA ASN A 39 7.11 10.31 6.14
C ASN A 39 8.32 9.41 6.01
N CYS A 40 9.51 9.99 6.05
CA CYS A 40 10.70 9.25 6.40
C CYS A 40 10.74 9.10 7.91
N GLU A 41 10.51 7.87 8.40
CA GLU A 41 10.47 7.55 9.83
C GLU A 41 11.86 7.18 10.37
N ASN A 42 12.73 6.61 9.52
CA ASN A 42 14.09 6.22 9.91
C ASN A 42 15.13 6.54 8.83
N GLY A 43 16.37 6.82 9.24
CA GLY A 43 17.49 7.11 8.35
C GLY A 43 17.62 8.57 7.91
N CYS A 44 16.60 9.41 8.12
CA CYS A 44 16.61 10.83 7.74
C CYS A 44 17.11 11.81 8.83
N GLY A 45 17.71 11.29 9.91
CA GLY A 45 18.16 12.08 11.08
C GLY A 45 17.04 12.50 12.03
N SER A 46 15.89 12.89 11.48
CA SER A 46 14.63 13.06 12.20
C SER A 46 13.46 12.65 11.31
N ARG A 47 12.26 12.51 11.92
CA ARG A 47 11.03 12.32 11.15
C ARG A 47 10.84 13.49 10.18
N LEU A 48 10.61 13.17 8.89
CA LEU A 48 10.51 14.16 7.84
C LEU A 48 9.31 13.88 6.93
N GLN A 49 8.49 14.90 6.67
CA GLN A 49 7.39 14.84 5.70
C GLN A 49 7.95 14.95 4.28
N LEU A 50 7.68 13.94 3.43
CA LEU A 50 8.22 13.89 2.07
C LEU A 50 7.23 14.40 1.03
N SER A 51 5.99 13.90 1.08
CA SER A 51 4.92 14.27 0.16
C SER A 51 3.57 14.02 0.80
N ASN A 52 2.54 14.81 0.44
CA ASN A 52 1.19 14.51 0.89
C ASN A 52 0.62 13.26 0.21
N VAL A 53 -0.43 12.70 0.80
CA VAL A 53 -1.09 11.47 0.31
C VAL A 53 -2.18 11.75 -0.75
N ASN A 54 -2.34 13.00 -1.16
CA ASN A 54 -3.27 13.39 -2.22
C ASN A 54 -2.87 12.75 -3.55
N TYR A 55 -3.86 12.29 -4.32
CA TYR A 55 -3.65 11.50 -5.52
C TYR A 55 -4.46 11.98 -6.72
N ILE A 56 -4.13 11.46 -7.91
CA ILE A 56 -5.01 11.55 -9.06
C ILE A 56 -6.14 10.51 -8.90
N CYS A 57 -7.38 10.96 -8.96
CA CYS A 57 -8.56 10.12 -8.81
C CYS A 57 -8.65 9.11 -9.97
N THR A 58 -8.65 7.81 -9.64
CA THR A 58 -8.71 6.71 -10.61
C THR A 58 -10.04 5.96 -10.60
N GLY A 59 -10.81 6.08 -9.51
CA GLY A 59 -12.10 5.41 -9.39
C GLY A 59 -12.80 5.78 -8.08
N ALA A 60 -14.12 5.89 -8.14
CA ALA A 60 -14.95 6.06 -6.95
C ALA A 60 -16.36 5.50 -7.19
N SER A 61 -16.95 4.94 -6.15
CA SER A 61 -18.32 4.43 -6.15
C SER A 61 -18.99 4.72 -4.81
N VAL A 62 -20.09 5.47 -4.84
CA VAL A 62 -20.95 5.66 -3.66
C VAL A 62 -21.63 4.34 -3.28
N ALA A 63 -22.04 3.56 -4.28
CA ALA A 63 -22.77 2.30 -4.06
C ALA A 63 -21.88 1.20 -3.47
N GLU A 64 -20.61 1.16 -3.86
CA GLU A 64 -19.61 0.22 -3.32
C GLU A 64 -18.74 0.84 -2.21
N ASP A 65 -19.09 2.06 -1.77
CA ASP A 65 -18.49 2.80 -0.66
C ASP A 65 -16.95 2.94 -0.72
N PHE A 66 -16.40 3.21 -1.90
CA PHE A 66 -14.96 3.43 -2.07
C PHE A 66 -14.62 4.67 -2.90
N GLU A 67 -13.42 5.18 -2.67
CA GLU A 67 -12.68 6.06 -3.55
C GLU A 67 -11.23 5.58 -3.66
N GLN A 68 -10.57 5.82 -4.79
CA GLN A 68 -9.20 5.36 -5.03
C GLN A 68 -8.47 6.29 -5.98
N GLY A 69 -7.18 6.48 -5.71
CA GLY A 69 -6.29 7.09 -6.66
C GLY A 69 -4.85 6.69 -6.50
N GLU A 70 -4.04 7.21 -7.41
CA GLU A 70 -2.60 6.96 -7.46
C GLU A 70 -1.84 8.24 -7.78
N ARG A 71 -0.59 8.29 -7.36
CA ARG A 71 0.34 9.37 -7.68
C ARG A 71 1.76 8.91 -7.44
N SER A 72 2.70 9.66 -8.01
CA SER A 72 4.12 9.53 -7.71
C SER A 72 4.68 10.82 -7.14
N PHE A 73 5.74 10.70 -6.35
CA PHE A 73 6.58 11.83 -5.96
C PHE A 73 8.06 11.43 -6.02
N THR A 74 8.95 12.41 -6.07
CA THR A 74 10.39 12.17 -6.00
C THR A 74 10.95 12.75 -4.72
N TYR A 75 11.97 12.10 -4.18
CA TYR A 75 12.74 12.62 -3.05
C TYR A 75 14.22 12.28 -3.22
N THR A 76 15.09 13.19 -2.76
CA THR A 76 16.53 13.05 -2.88
C THR A 76 17.16 12.78 -1.53
N PHE A 77 17.74 11.60 -1.34
CA PHE A 77 18.40 11.23 -0.09
C PHE A 77 19.88 11.65 -0.09
N SER A 78 20.40 11.97 1.11
CA SER A 78 21.77 12.44 1.31
C SER A 78 22.82 11.33 1.48
N GLY A 79 22.40 10.06 1.48
CA GLY A 79 23.29 8.91 1.70
C GLY A 79 22.72 7.61 1.14
N PRO A 80 23.43 6.48 1.31
CA PRO A 80 23.01 5.19 0.78
C PRO A 80 21.82 4.55 1.54
N GLY A 81 21.47 5.07 2.72
CA GLY A 81 20.43 4.49 3.58
C GLY A 81 20.98 3.40 4.52
N PRO A 82 20.12 2.53 5.07
CA PRO A 82 18.69 2.39 4.73
C PRO A 82 17.84 3.56 5.27
N PHE A 83 16.80 3.92 4.51
CA PHE A 83 15.74 4.84 4.94
C PHE A 83 14.41 4.10 4.99
N THR A 84 13.59 4.35 6.02
CA THR A 84 12.24 3.80 6.09
C THR A 84 11.25 4.91 5.77
N VAL A 85 10.52 4.76 4.66
CA VAL A 85 9.45 5.67 4.27
C VAL A 85 8.12 4.97 4.50
N SER A 86 7.21 5.62 5.22
CA SER A 86 5.91 5.03 5.52
C SER A 86 4.78 6.05 5.55
N PHE A 87 3.58 5.51 5.48
CA PHE A 87 2.34 6.21 5.74
C PHE A 87 1.50 5.38 6.69
N THR A 88 1.12 5.98 7.81
CA THR A 88 0.25 5.40 8.82
C THR A 88 -1.11 6.09 8.78
N GLY A 89 -2.18 5.31 8.80
CA GLY A 89 -3.55 5.80 8.83
C GLY A 89 -4.39 5.05 9.86
N GLY A 90 -5.55 5.61 10.20
CA GLY A 90 -6.58 4.90 10.95
C GLY A 90 -7.50 4.10 10.03
N ASP A 91 -8.41 3.33 10.61
CA ASP A 91 -9.38 2.56 9.85
C ASP A 91 -10.18 3.46 8.90
N TRP A 92 -10.12 3.11 7.63
CA TRP A 92 -10.89 3.75 6.58
C TRP A 92 -12.27 3.12 6.44
N ILE A 93 -12.46 1.89 6.92
CA ILE A 93 -13.75 1.18 7.01
C ILE A 93 -13.87 0.46 8.35
N SER A 94 -15.08 0.39 8.91
CA SER A 94 -15.35 -0.45 10.08
C SER A 94 -15.30 -1.92 9.67
N LEU A 95 -14.57 -2.72 10.43
CA LEU A 95 -14.43 -4.15 10.17
C LEU A 95 -15.57 -4.93 10.84
N SER A 96 -16.10 -5.93 10.12
CA SER A 96 -17.07 -6.88 10.65
C SER A 96 -16.41 -7.99 11.49
N ASP A 97 -15.12 -8.25 11.26
CA ASP A 97 -14.30 -9.17 12.03
C ASP A 97 -12.98 -8.50 12.44
N GLY A 98 -12.56 -8.71 13.69
CA GLY A 98 -11.47 -7.97 14.33
C GLY A 98 -11.87 -6.57 14.83
N LYS A 99 -10.99 -5.97 15.64
CA LYS A 99 -11.09 -4.54 15.99
C LYS A 99 -10.15 -3.76 15.09
N GLY A 100 -10.73 -2.90 14.25
CA GLY A 100 -9.96 -1.99 13.42
C GLY A 100 -8.89 -1.25 14.24
N GLY A 101 -7.75 -1.01 13.59
CA GLY A 101 -6.56 -0.43 14.19
C GLY A 101 -5.80 0.44 13.21
N ASN A 102 -4.79 1.16 13.71
CA ASN A 102 -3.90 1.91 12.85
C ASN A 102 -3.12 0.95 11.95
N TRP A 103 -3.16 1.18 10.64
CA TRP A 103 -2.37 0.44 9.67
C TRP A 103 -1.15 1.25 9.26
N ASN A 104 -0.12 0.58 8.78
CA ASN A 104 1.10 1.20 8.31
C ASN A 104 1.57 0.56 6.99
N ILE A 105 1.68 1.38 5.95
CA ILE A 105 2.28 0.97 4.68
C ILE A 105 3.69 1.54 4.65
N SER A 106 4.70 0.68 4.53
CA SER A 106 6.09 1.10 4.57
C SER A 106 6.94 0.47 3.48
N THR A 107 8.02 1.16 3.10
CA THR A 107 9.07 0.65 2.24
C THR A 107 10.43 1.04 2.79
N VAL A 108 11.44 0.21 2.50
CA VAL A 108 12.83 0.46 2.88
C VAL A 108 13.61 0.82 1.62
N VAL A 109 14.22 2.00 1.64
CA VAL A 109 15.05 2.51 0.56
C VAL A 109 16.51 2.26 0.90
N ASN A 110 17.15 1.38 0.14
CA ASN A 110 18.59 1.16 0.19
C ASN A 110 19.20 1.48 -1.19
N LEU A 111 20.06 2.48 -1.21
CA LEU A 111 20.68 3.04 -2.40
C LEU A 111 22.11 2.54 -2.61
N ALA A 112 22.57 1.59 -1.79
CA ALA A 112 23.79 0.87 -2.05
C ALA A 112 23.67 0.05 -3.36
N PRO A 113 24.67 0.10 -4.25
CA PRO A 113 24.69 -0.76 -5.42
C PRO A 113 24.65 -2.24 -5.03
N ARG A 114 23.80 -3.01 -5.72
CA ARG A 114 23.77 -4.47 -5.56
C ARG A 114 24.97 -5.11 -6.26
N SER A 115 25.39 -6.27 -5.76
CA SER A 115 26.52 -7.01 -6.32
C SER A 115 26.25 -7.62 -7.70
N ASP A 116 24.99 -7.91 -8.01
CA ASP A 116 24.56 -8.57 -9.25
C ASP A 116 24.20 -7.59 -10.37
N THR A 117 23.52 -6.47 -10.04
CA THR A 117 23.11 -5.47 -11.04
C THR A 117 24.06 -4.27 -11.11
N GLY A 118 24.95 -4.08 -10.13
CA GLY A 118 25.86 -2.95 -10.04
C GLY A 118 25.17 -1.59 -9.80
N ARG A 119 23.86 -1.61 -9.53
CA ARG A 119 23.01 -0.43 -9.31
C ARG A 119 22.10 -0.62 -8.09
N PRO A 120 21.51 0.46 -7.54
CA PRO A 120 20.48 0.33 -6.50
C PRO A 120 19.30 -0.52 -6.95
N ASN A 121 18.60 -1.12 -5.98
CA ASN A 121 17.45 -1.97 -6.26
C ASN A 121 16.22 -1.18 -6.74
N ASN A 122 15.48 -1.73 -7.70
CA ASN A 122 14.11 -1.32 -7.99
C ASN A 122 13.14 -2.16 -7.16
N SER A 123 12.19 -1.53 -6.50
CA SER A 123 11.17 -2.28 -5.76
C SER A 123 10.18 -2.94 -6.73
N PRO A 124 9.65 -4.14 -6.38
CA PRO A 124 8.55 -4.71 -7.13
C PRO A 124 7.34 -3.77 -7.10
N GLN A 125 6.61 -3.73 -8.20
CA GLN A 125 5.38 -2.97 -8.32
C GLN A 125 4.20 -3.93 -8.42
N SER A 126 3.15 -3.64 -7.65
CA SER A 126 1.89 -4.39 -7.71
C SER A 126 0.73 -3.45 -7.98
N VAL A 127 -0.35 -3.99 -8.55
CA VAL A 127 -1.61 -3.27 -8.72
C VAL A 127 -2.74 -4.06 -8.09
N SER A 128 -3.67 -3.35 -7.44
CA SER A 128 -4.82 -3.96 -6.77
C SER A 128 -6.09 -3.15 -7.04
N LYS A 129 -7.22 -3.86 -7.02
CA LYS A 129 -8.55 -3.25 -7.03
C LYS A 129 -8.83 -2.59 -5.67
N PRO A 130 -9.68 -1.55 -5.63
CA PRO A 130 -10.05 -0.87 -4.39
C PRO A 130 -10.86 -1.77 -3.44
N ALA A 131 -11.65 -2.69 -3.99
CA ALA A 131 -12.45 -3.64 -3.23
C ALA A 131 -12.52 -4.99 -3.95
N TYR A 132 -12.65 -6.06 -3.16
CA TYR A 132 -12.90 -7.41 -3.63
C TYR A 132 -14.14 -7.94 -2.92
N ILE A 133 -15.14 -8.36 -3.69
CA ILE A 133 -16.36 -8.98 -3.17
C ILE A 133 -16.22 -10.49 -3.41
N MET A 134 -16.18 -11.25 -2.33
CA MET A 134 -16.11 -12.71 -2.36
C MET A 134 -17.42 -13.28 -1.82
N GLN A 135 -17.96 -14.30 -2.48
CA GLN A 135 -19.16 -14.97 -1.99
C GLN A 135 -18.80 -15.88 -0.82
N TYR A 136 -19.63 -15.84 0.22
CA TYR A 136 -19.49 -16.76 1.35
C TYR A 136 -19.65 -18.21 0.88
N ASN A 137 -18.80 -19.12 1.40
CA ASN A 137 -18.68 -20.53 0.98
C ASN A 137 -18.20 -20.79 -0.45
N CYS A 138 -17.65 -19.79 -1.15
CA CYS A 138 -17.00 -19.99 -2.45
C CYS A 138 -15.48 -19.89 -2.32
N PHE A 139 -14.77 -20.76 -3.03
CA PHE A 139 -13.32 -20.65 -3.19
C PHE A 139 -13.03 -19.60 -4.25
N GLU A 140 -12.34 -18.54 -3.85
CA GLU A 140 -11.89 -17.48 -4.75
C GLU A 140 -10.39 -17.33 -4.62
N THR A 141 -9.69 -17.28 -5.74
CA THR A 141 -8.25 -17.02 -5.76
C THR A 141 -8.02 -15.57 -6.14
N LEU A 142 -7.43 -14.80 -5.22
CA LEU A 142 -7.05 -13.43 -5.50
C LEU A 142 -5.60 -13.40 -6.01
N GLN A 143 -5.47 -13.22 -7.32
CA GLN A 143 -4.18 -13.01 -7.95
C GLN A 143 -3.79 -11.53 -7.84
N ILE A 144 -2.70 -11.25 -7.12
CA ILE A 144 -2.11 -9.91 -7.07
C ILE A 144 -1.03 -9.85 -8.15
N PRO A 145 -1.25 -9.10 -9.24
CA PRO A 145 -0.23 -8.93 -10.26
C PRO A 145 0.97 -8.18 -9.69
N VAL A 146 2.17 -8.71 -9.93
CA VAL A 146 3.44 -8.09 -9.53
C VAL A 146 4.41 -8.10 -10.70
N ILE A 147 5.19 -7.04 -10.83
CA ILE A 147 6.31 -6.93 -11.75
C ILE A 147 7.56 -6.50 -10.99
N ASP A 148 8.69 -7.13 -11.30
CA ASP A 148 10.02 -6.76 -10.80
C ASP A 148 10.97 -6.57 -11.99
N LEU A 149 11.63 -5.42 -12.06
CA LEU A 149 12.49 -5.06 -13.19
C LEU A 149 13.93 -5.54 -13.05
N ASP A 150 14.33 -5.99 -11.85
CA ASP A 150 15.67 -6.52 -11.58
C ASP A 150 15.69 -8.06 -11.61
N GLY A 151 14.52 -8.71 -11.76
CA GLY A 151 14.40 -10.16 -11.85
C GLY A 151 14.44 -10.85 -10.49
N ASP A 152 14.09 -10.13 -9.42
CA ASP A 152 14.12 -10.66 -8.06
C ASP A 152 13.03 -11.70 -7.83
N HIS A 153 13.31 -12.62 -6.90
CA HIS A 153 12.32 -13.57 -6.44
C HIS A 153 11.34 -12.90 -5.47
N ILE A 154 10.13 -12.66 -5.96
CA ILE A 154 9.04 -12.04 -5.20
C ILE A 154 8.36 -13.07 -4.30
N ARG A 155 7.99 -12.64 -3.10
CA ARG A 155 7.22 -13.44 -2.14
C ARG A 155 6.10 -12.62 -1.52
N CYS A 156 4.93 -13.20 -1.42
CA CYS A 156 3.85 -12.65 -0.61
C CYS A 156 4.01 -13.10 0.85
N ARG A 157 3.68 -12.22 1.80
CA ARG A 157 3.56 -12.54 3.23
C ARG A 157 2.36 -11.82 3.83
N TRP A 158 1.84 -12.35 4.93
CA TRP A 158 0.88 -11.63 5.75
C TRP A 158 1.52 -10.40 6.40
N ALA A 159 0.68 -9.41 6.70
CA ALA A 159 1.09 -8.21 7.42
C ALA A 159 1.54 -8.58 8.84
N ASN A 160 2.53 -7.87 9.36
CA ASN A 160 2.98 -7.99 10.75
C ASN A 160 2.32 -6.92 11.64
N LYS A 161 2.55 -6.99 12.96
CA LYS A 161 1.86 -6.16 13.96
C LYS A 161 1.96 -4.66 13.66
N ASP A 162 3.11 -4.20 13.18
CA ASP A 162 3.35 -2.79 12.91
C ASP A 162 2.59 -2.32 11.65
N GLU A 163 2.29 -3.24 10.73
CA GLU A 163 1.58 -2.97 9.48
C GLU A 163 0.06 -3.06 9.64
N CYS A 164 -0.42 -3.95 10.52
CA CYS A 164 -1.81 -4.39 10.56
C CYS A 164 -2.60 -3.86 11.78
N GLY A 165 -1.96 -3.17 12.73
CA GLY A 165 -2.62 -2.63 13.92
C GLY A 165 -3.21 -3.66 14.89
N GLY A 166 -2.90 -4.95 14.70
CA GLY A 166 -3.44 -6.07 15.48
C GLY A 166 -4.25 -7.10 14.69
N ILE A 167 -4.65 -6.80 13.45
CA ILE A 167 -5.39 -7.72 12.57
C ILE A 167 -4.48 -8.17 11.41
N CYS A 168 -3.56 -9.06 11.74
CA CYS A 168 -2.45 -9.45 10.84
C CYS A 168 -2.75 -10.66 9.96
N ASN A 169 -3.90 -11.30 10.17
CA ASN A 169 -4.32 -12.45 9.39
C ASN A 169 -5.19 -11.98 8.22
N GLY A 170 -5.30 -12.82 7.20
CA GLY A 170 -6.26 -12.60 6.13
C GLY A 170 -7.70 -12.63 6.62
N VAL A 171 -8.63 -12.45 5.68
CA VAL A 171 -10.02 -12.85 5.86
C VAL A 171 -10.09 -14.22 6.53
N PRO A 172 -11.08 -14.49 7.40
CA PRO A 172 -11.19 -15.79 8.05
C PRO A 172 -10.93 -16.89 7.06
N SER A 173 -10.01 -17.79 7.47
CA SER A 173 -9.66 -18.96 6.69
C SER A 173 -8.91 -18.67 5.36
N GLY A 174 -8.44 -17.44 5.17
CA GLY A 174 -7.51 -17.06 4.11
C GLY A 174 -6.21 -17.86 4.14
N ILE A 175 -5.86 -18.58 3.08
CA ILE A 175 -4.51 -19.13 2.87
C ILE A 175 -3.70 -18.14 2.03
N LEU A 176 -2.43 -18.00 2.38
CA LEU A 176 -1.48 -17.32 1.55
C LEU A 176 -0.64 -18.35 0.83
N ASP A 177 -0.70 -18.36 -0.49
CA ASP A 177 0.31 -19.01 -1.31
C ASP A 177 1.47 -17.99 -1.52
N PRO A 178 2.73 -18.39 -1.31
CA PRO A 178 3.88 -17.49 -1.49
C PRO A 178 3.97 -16.84 -2.88
N VAL A 179 3.22 -17.34 -3.87
CA VAL A 179 3.03 -16.76 -5.21
C VAL A 179 1.60 -16.25 -5.51
N SER A 180 0.61 -16.44 -4.63
CA SER A 180 -0.78 -15.94 -4.81
C SER A 180 -1.61 -15.93 -3.50
N ILE A 181 -2.70 -15.16 -3.36
CA ILE A 181 -3.56 -15.28 -2.17
C ILE A 181 -4.69 -16.29 -2.46
N ILE A 182 -4.81 -17.36 -1.66
CA ILE A 182 -5.83 -18.43 -1.78
C ILE A 182 -6.74 -18.39 -0.55
N SER A 183 -7.97 -17.87 -0.56
CA SER A 183 -8.80 -17.97 0.66
C SER A 183 -9.54 -19.32 0.79
N GLU A 184 -9.48 -19.97 1.96
CA GLU A 184 -10.05 -21.30 2.26
C GLU A 184 -11.01 -21.28 3.46
N ASN A 185 -12.29 -20.88 3.32
CA ASN A 185 -13.25 -20.87 4.44
C ASN A 185 -13.63 -22.26 5.01
N ARG A 186 -12.83 -22.80 5.93
CA ARG A 186 -13.16 -24.00 6.75
C ARG A 186 -13.87 -23.64 8.07
N SER A 187 -15.19 -23.55 7.96
CA SER A 187 -16.30 -24.01 8.82
C SER A 187 -16.36 -23.89 10.38
N ALA A 188 -17.62 -23.67 10.83
CA ALA A 188 -18.32 -23.92 12.12
C ALA A 188 -18.25 -22.79 13.19
N ILE A 189 -19.35 -22.22 13.70
CA ILE A 189 -20.73 -22.70 14.03
C ILE A 189 -21.75 -21.61 13.65
#